data_AF-A0A1B8Y6U0-F1
#
_entry.id   AF-A0A1B8Y6U0-F1
#
_cell.length_a   1.000
_cell.length_b   1.000
_cell.length_c   1.000
_cell.angle_alpha   90.00
_cell.angle_beta   90.00
_cell.angle_gamma   90.00
#
_symmetry.space_group_name_H-M   'P 1'
#
loop_
_entity.id
_entity.type
_entity.pdbx_description
1 polymer ?
#
loop_
_entity_poly.entity_id
_entity_poly.type
_entity_poly.pdbx_seq_one_letter_code
_entity_poly.pdbx_strand_id
1 'polypeptide(L)'
;ISYGATDPELSDRITFPYLFRTVRSDESNYSVMSKLLSHFGWTWVGIITSDDISGEREHQILAKYLSREGVCIEFTLRINMNDLTPFQKKDDQVIQESSTSVIILCGTVTLLLIASLENDPHEGIFHDKTLILSPSWGSIEAILYYQPETFNCSLVLVPGYHYELDTPEMRSFLENSHPSNHPEDKLLEDIWMTNFYCLSEDQNKNVLYEYIYQHIDLRNCTGQERITDLYFFRGKHNSPRVHLAVDMMSRALHDMNMKLNKKSEEKREMDIYNHQRKMPIPGAQSCCYGCAPCAEEEISNTTDSVSCTRCPDMEWPNEMKNQCIRRNEDFLSYTNDLISIFISVVSVLFFLLTQLILVVFIQYRDSPIVRANNRSLSFLLLVSIKLSFLSVFLFLGRPVDITCMLRIITFGITFSIAVSSLLAKTIMVCVAFKATKPGSSWRKWLGVKLSNSVVLFCSSIQIIICMTWLAISPPFQELDIHTSPGTIIIQCNEGSAIGFYSVIGYMGLLAAVSFVLAFLARSLPDSFNEAKYITFSMLLFCSVWITMIPAYLSTKGKNTVCVEIFAIVTSSAGIIACIFLPKCYVILLRPERNTKTNLLHFC
;
A
#
# COMPACT_ATOMS: atom_id res chain seq x y z
N ILE A 1 -23.31 -2.68 -23.62
CA ILE A 1 -22.72 -4.03 -23.46
C ILE A 1 -22.84 -4.73 -24.82
N SER A 2 -21.74 -5.13 -25.45
CA SER A 2 -21.72 -5.86 -26.72
C SER A 2 -21.77 -7.37 -26.50
N TYR A 3 -22.55 -8.07 -27.32
CA TYR A 3 -22.70 -9.52 -27.28
C TYR A 3 -21.86 -10.26 -28.34
N GLY A 4 -21.17 -9.52 -29.23
CA GLY A 4 -20.46 -10.11 -30.37
C GLY A 4 -19.09 -9.51 -30.66
N ALA A 5 -18.68 -8.46 -29.94
CA ALA A 5 -17.40 -7.81 -30.21
C ALA A 5 -16.22 -8.56 -29.54
N THR A 6 -15.54 -9.41 -30.30
CA THR A 6 -14.46 -10.29 -29.84
C THR A 6 -13.05 -9.74 -30.08
N ASP A 7 -12.96 -8.62 -30.79
CA ASP A 7 -11.72 -7.91 -31.12
C ASP A 7 -10.86 -7.64 -29.85
N PRO A 8 -9.56 -8.00 -29.87
CA PRO A 8 -8.65 -7.78 -28.74
C PRO A 8 -8.43 -6.31 -28.34
N GLU A 9 -8.40 -5.38 -29.31
CA GLU A 9 -8.15 -3.95 -29.08
C GLU A 9 -9.25 -3.30 -28.23
N LEU A 10 -10.46 -3.85 -28.28
CA LEU A 10 -11.59 -3.41 -27.46
C LEU A 10 -11.39 -3.68 -25.96
N SER A 11 -10.27 -4.32 -25.57
CA SER A 11 -9.86 -4.48 -24.17
C SER A 11 -9.18 -3.23 -23.60
N ASP A 12 -8.75 -2.29 -24.43
CA ASP A 12 -8.14 -1.04 -23.96
C ASP A 12 -9.18 -0.12 -23.30
N ARG A 13 -9.12 -0.05 -21.97
CA ARG A 13 -10.02 0.77 -21.15
C ARG A 13 -9.73 2.26 -21.22
N ILE A 14 -8.56 2.66 -21.73
CA ILE A 14 -8.21 4.07 -21.93
C ILE A 14 -8.96 4.59 -23.15
N THR A 15 -8.89 3.86 -24.27
CA THR A 15 -9.58 4.23 -25.52
C THR A 15 -11.08 3.93 -25.47
N PHE A 16 -11.49 2.83 -24.84
CA PHE A 16 -12.89 2.38 -24.78
C PHE A 16 -13.43 2.24 -23.34
N PRO A 17 -13.52 3.35 -22.56
CA PRO A 17 -13.90 3.29 -21.15
C PRO A 17 -15.33 2.81 -20.90
N TYR A 18 -16.26 3.03 -21.85
CA TYR A 18 -17.67 2.70 -21.71
C TYR A 18 -18.09 1.42 -22.46
N LEU A 19 -17.14 0.71 -23.06
CA LEU A 19 -17.43 -0.50 -23.82
C LEU A 19 -17.36 -1.74 -22.92
N PHE A 20 -18.50 -2.34 -22.64
CA PHE A 20 -18.59 -3.63 -21.94
C PHE A 20 -18.93 -4.73 -22.94
N ARG A 21 -18.49 -5.97 -22.72
CA ARG A 21 -18.85 -7.12 -23.56
C ARG A 21 -19.10 -8.38 -22.76
N THR A 22 -19.99 -9.25 -23.24
CA THR A 22 -20.30 -10.57 -22.64
C THR A 22 -19.50 -11.72 -23.25
N VAL A 23 -18.69 -11.45 -24.26
CA VAL A 23 -17.85 -12.43 -24.97
C VAL A 23 -16.37 -12.24 -24.64
N ARG A 24 -15.60 -13.33 -24.74
CA ARG A 24 -14.14 -13.31 -24.57
C ARG A 24 -13.44 -12.72 -25.80
N SER A 25 -12.22 -12.25 -25.59
CA SER A 25 -11.31 -11.85 -26.67
C SER A 25 -10.88 -13.06 -27.51
N ASP A 26 -10.75 -12.88 -28.82
CA ASP A 26 -10.31 -13.93 -29.73
C ASP A 26 -8.90 -14.46 -29.44
N GLU A 27 -8.04 -13.68 -28.77
CA GLU A 27 -6.69 -14.12 -28.36
C GLU A 27 -6.72 -15.41 -27.53
N SER A 28 -7.73 -15.57 -26.68
CA SER A 28 -7.85 -16.75 -25.83
C SER A 28 -8.15 -18.02 -26.63
N ASN A 29 -8.88 -17.89 -27.74
CA ASN A 29 -9.25 -19.03 -28.58
C ASN A 29 -8.05 -19.55 -29.37
N TYR A 30 -7.27 -18.67 -29.99
CA TYR A 30 -6.09 -19.07 -30.75
C TYR A 30 -4.97 -19.62 -29.86
N SER A 31 -4.87 -19.17 -28.61
CA SER A 31 -3.97 -19.79 -27.62
C SER A 31 -4.37 -21.22 -27.26
N VAL A 32 -5.68 -21.52 -27.19
CA VAL A 32 -6.16 -22.88 -26.95
C VAL A 32 -5.92 -23.74 -28.19
N MET A 33 -6.21 -23.20 -29.39
CA MET A 33 -5.97 -23.88 -30.66
C MET A 33 -4.49 -24.27 -30.83
N SER A 34 -3.56 -23.35 -30.56
CA SER A 34 -2.13 -23.62 -30.68
C SER A 34 -1.65 -24.70 -29.71
N LYS A 35 -2.14 -24.70 -28.47
CA LYS A 35 -1.85 -25.74 -27.48
C LYS A 35 -2.44 -27.08 -27.84
N LEU A 36 -3.64 -27.09 -28.42
CA LEU A 36 -4.31 -28.30 -28.89
C LEU A 36 -3.51 -28.95 -30.03
N LEU A 37 -3.08 -28.15 -31.00
CA LEU A 37 -2.21 -28.58 -32.10
C LEU A 37 -0.91 -29.20 -31.58
N SER A 38 -0.25 -28.51 -30.64
CA SER A 38 0.96 -28.99 -29.99
C SER A 38 0.74 -30.29 -29.21
N HIS A 39 -0.40 -30.42 -28.50
CA HIS A 39 -0.75 -31.63 -27.76
C HIS A 39 -0.89 -32.87 -28.66
N PHE A 40 -1.46 -32.71 -29.85
CA PHE A 40 -1.56 -33.77 -30.85
C PHE A 40 -0.27 -33.99 -31.66
N GLY A 41 0.79 -33.20 -31.40
CA GLY A 41 2.07 -33.31 -32.09
C GLY A 41 2.07 -32.74 -33.52
N TRP A 42 1.05 -31.95 -33.89
CA TRP A 42 1.01 -31.30 -35.20
C TRP A 42 1.90 -30.07 -35.21
N THR A 43 3.05 -30.20 -35.88
CA THR A 43 4.10 -29.17 -35.93
C THR A 43 4.13 -28.39 -37.26
N TRP A 44 3.38 -28.82 -38.27
CA TRP A 44 3.26 -28.16 -39.57
C TRP A 44 1.79 -28.06 -39.97
N VAL A 45 1.31 -26.85 -40.27
CA VAL A 45 -0.09 -26.58 -40.65
C VAL A 45 -0.19 -25.68 -41.88
N GLY A 46 -1.23 -25.88 -42.67
CA GLY A 46 -1.68 -24.93 -43.69
C GLY A 46 -2.71 -23.97 -43.12
N ILE A 47 -2.78 -22.74 -43.63
CA ILE A 47 -3.83 -21.78 -43.26
C ILE A 47 -4.58 -21.33 -44.50
N ILE A 48 -5.91 -21.29 -44.42
CA ILE A 48 -6.79 -20.68 -45.41
C ILE A 48 -7.59 -19.60 -44.70
N THR A 49 -7.49 -18.36 -45.17
CA THR A 49 -8.13 -17.18 -44.57
C THR A 49 -8.85 -16.33 -45.61
N SER A 50 -9.78 -15.48 -45.18
CA SER A 50 -10.42 -14.48 -46.05
C SER A 50 -9.45 -13.37 -46.44
N ASP A 51 -9.56 -12.88 -47.68
CA ASP A 51 -8.80 -11.74 -48.18
C ASP A 51 -9.47 -10.41 -47.79
N ASP A 52 -9.60 -10.21 -46.48
CA ASP A 52 -10.13 -8.99 -45.88
C ASP A 52 -9.41 -8.64 -44.57
N ILE A 53 -9.75 -7.48 -44.01
CA ILE A 53 -9.10 -6.97 -42.79
C ILE A 53 -9.28 -7.94 -41.61
N SER A 54 -10.45 -8.58 -41.52
CA SER A 54 -10.75 -9.55 -40.47
C SER A 54 -9.87 -10.80 -40.59
N GLY A 55 -9.75 -11.36 -41.81
CA GLY A 55 -8.94 -12.54 -42.09
C GLY A 55 -7.44 -12.30 -41.91
N GLU A 56 -6.92 -11.15 -42.34
CA GLU A 56 -5.51 -10.79 -42.13
C GLU A 56 -5.20 -10.63 -40.63
N ARG A 57 -6.11 -10.02 -39.88
CA ARG A 57 -5.93 -9.85 -38.44
C ARG A 57 -5.98 -11.18 -37.69
N GLU A 58 -6.95 -12.04 -38.02
CA GLU A 58 -7.06 -13.37 -37.44
C GLU A 58 -5.81 -14.20 -37.74
N HIS A 59 -5.30 -14.14 -38.98
CA HIS A 59 -4.06 -14.79 -39.40
C HIS A 59 -2.86 -14.32 -38.56
N GLN A 60 -2.67 -13.01 -38.37
CA GLN A 60 -1.55 -12.46 -37.60
C GLN A 60 -1.56 -12.93 -36.14
N ILE A 61 -2.74 -12.92 -35.51
CA ILE A 61 -2.90 -13.40 -34.14
C ILE A 61 -2.60 -14.90 -34.09
N LEU A 62 -3.20 -15.68 -34.98
CA LEU A 62 -3.01 -17.12 -35.03
C LEU A 62 -1.53 -17.49 -35.24
N ALA A 63 -0.85 -16.89 -36.21
CA ALA A 63 0.56 -17.13 -36.52
C ALA A 63 1.47 -16.86 -35.32
N LYS A 64 1.19 -15.79 -34.57
CA LYS A 64 1.90 -15.46 -33.33
C LYS A 64 1.79 -16.57 -32.29
N TYR A 65 0.59 -17.13 -32.08
CA TYR A 65 0.38 -18.19 -31.08
C TYR A 65 0.92 -19.55 -31.54
N LEU A 66 0.77 -19.90 -32.83
CA LEU A 66 1.36 -21.11 -33.41
C LEU A 66 2.88 -21.12 -33.28
N SER A 67 3.55 -20.03 -33.67
CA SER A 67 5.00 -19.89 -33.55
C SER A 67 5.48 -20.06 -32.10
N ARG A 68 4.70 -19.56 -31.15
CA ARG A 68 4.98 -19.63 -29.72
C ARG A 68 4.94 -21.07 -29.17
N GLU A 69 4.15 -21.95 -29.76
CA GLU A 69 4.03 -23.38 -29.43
C GLU A 69 4.93 -24.27 -30.31
N GLY A 70 5.76 -23.67 -31.17
CA GLY A 70 6.65 -24.40 -32.08
C GLY A 70 5.94 -25.02 -33.29
N VAL A 71 4.77 -24.50 -33.67
CA VAL A 71 4.02 -24.93 -34.86
C VAL A 71 4.36 -24.00 -36.04
N CYS A 72 4.80 -24.59 -37.15
CA CYS A 72 5.16 -23.90 -38.38
C CYS A 72 3.99 -23.82 -39.36
N ILE A 73 3.90 -22.71 -40.09
CA ILE A 73 2.92 -22.51 -41.16
C ILE A 73 3.62 -22.83 -42.49
N GLU A 74 3.17 -23.86 -43.20
CA GLU A 74 3.75 -24.27 -44.49
C GLU A 74 3.27 -23.39 -45.63
N PHE A 75 1.97 -23.08 -45.65
CA PHE A 75 1.35 -22.22 -46.63
C PHE A 75 0.23 -21.37 -46.02
N THR A 76 -0.08 -20.25 -46.68
CA THR A 76 -1.25 -19.44 -46.38
C THR A 76 -1.94 -19.08 -47.68
N LEU A 77 -3.20 -19.50 -47.82
CA LEU A 77 -4.08 -19.11 -48.92
C LEU A 77 -5.03 -18.01 -48.45
N ARG A 78 -5.25 -17.02 -49.31
CA ARG A 78 -6.17 -15.90 -49.08
C ARG A 78 -7.27 -15.96 -50.12
N ILE A 79 -8.51 -16.08 -49.66
CA ILE A 79 -9.67 -16.31 -50.50
C ILE A 79 -10.58 -15.08 -50.46
N ASN A 80 -10.96 -14.59 -51.64
CA ASN A 80 -11.99 -13.57 -51.75
C ASN A 80 -13.36 -14.22 -51.56
N MET A 81 -13.98 -13.96 -50.42
CA MET A 81 -15.25 -14.57 -50.01
C MET A 81 -16.48 -14.04 -50.75
N ASN A 82 -16.30 -13.08 -51.68
CA ASN A 82 -17.36 -12.54 -52.51
C ASN A 82 -17.38 -13.13 -53.94
N ASP A 83 -16.41 -13.96 -54.29
CA ASP A 83 -16.33 -14.59 -55.62
C ASP A 83 -17.15 -15.89 -55.66
N LEU A 84 -17.81 -16.15 -56.80
CA LEU A 84 -18.59 -17.38 -57.03
C LEU A 84 -17.70 -18.63 -57.13
N THR A 85 -16.42 -18.45 -57.43
CA THR A 85 -15.40 -19.51 -57.48
C THR A 85 -14.25 -19.11 -56.54
N PRO A 86 -14.42 -19.34 -55.22
CA PRO A 86 -13.48 -18.86 -54.21
C PRO A 86 -12.11 -19.55 -54.29
N PHE A 87 -12.08 -20.83 -54.67
CA PHE A 87 -10.84 -21.59 -54.89
C PHE A 87 -10.44 -21.53 -56.36
N GLN A 88 -9.18 -21.19 -56.62
CA GLN A 88 -8.60 -21.26 -57.95
C GLN A 88 -7.85 -22.57 -58.13
N LYS A 89 -7.74 -23.08 -59.37
CA LYS A 89 -6.96 -24.29 -59.69
C LYS A 89 -5.52 -24.29 -59.16
N LYS A 90 -4.92 -23.11 -58.98
CA LYS A 90 -3.58 -22.97 -58.39
C LYS A 90 -3.56 -23.30 -56.90
N ASP A 91 -4.64 -23.02 -56.19
CA ASP A 91 -4.79 -23.29 -54.77
C ASP A 91 -4.87 -24.81 -54.52
N ASP A 92 -5.56 -25.55 -55.40
CA ASP A 92 -5.58 -27.02 -55.39
C ASP A 92 -4.17 -27.59 -55.42
N GLN A 93 -3.33 -27.05 -56.32
CA GLN A 93 -1.95 -27.49 -56.47
C GLN A 93 -1.16 -27.26 -55.19
N VAL A 94 -1.33 -26.09 -54.54
CA VAL A 94 -0.67 -25.79 -53.26
C VAL A 94 -1.11 -26.77 -52.17
N ILE A 95 -2.42 -27.07 -52.08
CA ILE A 95 -2.96 -27.98 -51.06
C ILE A 95 -2.47 -29.42 -51.30
N GLN A 96 -2.46 -29.89 -52.54
CA GLN A 96 -2.03 -31.24 -52.89
C GLN A 96 -0.52 -31.46 -52.75
N GLU A 97 0.31 -30.47 -53.10
CA GLU A 97 1.78 -30.55 -52.97
C GLU A 97 2.26 -30.35 -51.53
N SER A 98 1.40 -29.83 -50.63
CA SER A 98 1.76 -29.58 -49.24
C SER A 98 2.02 -30.87 -48.44
N SER A 99 3.06 -30.84 -47.63
CA SER A 99 3.45 -31.95 -46.74
C SER A 99 2.59 -32.03 -45.46
N THR A 100 1.94 -30.93 -45.09
CA THR A 100 0.99 -30.89 -43.98
C THR A 100 -0.30 -31.64 -44.26
N SER A 101 -0.75 -32.43 -43.30
CA SER A 101 -2.08 -33.05 -43.29
C SER A 101 -3.13 -32.23 -42.54
N VAL A 102 -2.79 -31.06 -42.00
CA VAL A 102 -3.66 -30.25 -41.14
C VAL A 102 -3.84 -28.86 -41.73
N ILE A 103 -5.09 -28.45 -41.94
CA ILE A 103 -5.42 -27.15 -42.52
C ILE A 103 -6.34 -26.39 -41.55
N ILE A 104 -5.96 -25.16 -41.22
CA ILE A 104 -6.76 -24.28 -40.38
C ILE A 104 -7.56 -23.33 -41.27
N LEU A 105 -8.88 -23.31 -41.09
CA LEU A 105 -9.78 -22.36 -41.73
C LEU A 105 -10.11 -21.23 -40.76
N CYS A 106 -9.86 -19.99 -41.18
CA CYS A 106 -10.06 -18.80 -40.38
C CYS A 106 -10.55 -17.58 -41.19
N GLY A 107 -10.90 -16.49 -40.53
CA GLY A 107 -11.38 -15.26 -41.17
C GLY A 107 -12.90 -15.19 -41.36
N THR A 108 -13.33 -14.28 -42.22
CA THR A 108 -14.74 -14.00 -42.51
C THR A 108 -15.38 -15.12 -43.33
N VAL A 109 -16.62 -15.47 -42.98
CA VAL A 109 -17.47 -16.38 -43.75
C VAL A 109 -18.67 -15.61 -44.27
N THR A 110 -18.95 -15.74 -45.57
CA THR A 110 -20.12 -15.15 -46.23
C THR A 110 -21.13 -16.23 -46.62
N LEU A 111 -22.39 -15.85 -46.80
CA LEU A 111 -23.42 -16.76 -47.35
C LEU A 111 -23.09 -17.21 -48.78
N LEU A 112 -22.42 -16.35 -49.57
CA LEU A 112 -21.98 -16.68 -50.92
C LEU A 112 -20.93 -17.79 -50.93
N LEU A 113 -19.98 -17.78 -49.98
CA LEU A 113 -19.03 -18.87 -49.79
C LEU A 113 -19.73 -20.19 -49.47
N ILE A 114 -20.73 -20.15 -48.59
CA ILE A 114 -21.50 -21.36 -48.22
C ILE A 114 -22.25 -21.92 -49.43
N ALA A 115 -22.87 -21.04 -50.22
CA ALA A 115 -23.59 -21.43 -51.44
C ALA A 115 -22.66 -21.89 -52.58
N SER A 116 -21.43 -21.38 -52.65
CA SER A 116 -20.44 -21.82 -53.64
C SER A 116 -19.79 -23.15 -53.25
N LEU A 117 -19.63 -23.42 -51.95
CA LEU A 117 -19.19 -24.73 -51.45
C LEU A 117 -20.22 -25.84 -51.75
N GLU A 118 -21.51 -25.53 -51.84
CA GLU A 118 -22.55 -26.49 -52.25
C GLU A 118 -22.41 -26.94 -53.72
N ASN A 119 -21.83 -26.09 -54.58
CA ASN A 119 -21.70 -26.33 -56.02
C ASN A 119 -20.23 -26.50 -56.46
N ASP A 120 -19.32 -26.81 -55.53
CA ASP A 120 -17.88 -26.79 -55.78
C ASP A 120 -17.46 -27.90 -56.76
N PRO A 121 -16.87 -27.57 -57.94
CA PRO A 121 -16.36 -28.56 -58.90
C PRO A 121 -15.07 -29.26 -58.42
N HIS A 122 -14.53 -28.88 -57.26
CA HIS A 122 -13.29 -29.39 -56.69
C HIS A 122 -13.51 -30.46 -55.59
N GLU A 123 -14.43 -31.39 -55.83
CA GLU A 123 -14.70 -32.50 -54.92
C GLU A 123 -13.41 -33.23 -54.52
N GLY A 124 -13.15 -33.24 -53.21
CA GLY A 124 -12.14 -34.09 -52.59
C GLY A 124 -10.74 -33.53 -52.38
N ILE A 125 -10.51 -32.24 -52.62
CA ILE A 125 -9.23 -31.57 -52.27
C ILE A 125 -8.87 -31.74 -50.80
N PHE A 126 -9.88 -31.80 -49.92
CA PHE A 126 -9.71 -31.90 -48.47
C PHE A 126 -9.85 -33.31 -47.91
N HIS A 127 -10.13 -34.34 -48.72
CA HIS A 127 -10.42 -35.70 -48.21
C HIS A 127 -9.29 -36.30 -47.37
N ASP A 128 -8.04 -36.01 -47.73
CA ASP A 128 -6.85 -36.50 -47.01
C ASP A 128 -6.32 -35.51 -45.97
N LYS A 129 -7.07 -34.44 -45.67
CA LYS A 129 -6.67 -33.36 -44.78
C LYS A 129 -7.59 -33.30 -43.56
N THR A 130 -7.00 -33.06 -42.39
CA THR A 130 -7.74 -32.72 -41.18
C THR A 130 -8.02 -31.23 -41.16
N LEU A 131 -9.28 -30.83 -41.28
CA LEU A 131 -9.67 -29.42 -41.19
C LEU A 131 -9.89 -29.02 -39.74
N ILE A 132 -9.35 -27.86 -39.38
CA ILE A 132 -9.53 -27.23 -38.07
C ILE A 132 -10.22 -25.90 -38.31
N LEU A 133 -11.46 -25.79 -37.83
CA LEU A 133 -12.25 -24.57 -37.97
C LEU A 133 -11.99 -23.67 -36.77
N SER A 134 -11.58 -22.44 -37.04
CA SER A 134 -11.47 -21.42 -36.01
C SER A 134 -12.85 -21.04 -35.45
N PRO A 135 -12.92 -20.29 -34.34
CA PRO A 135 -14.20 -19.86 -33.77
C PRO A 135 -15.09 -19.04 -34.71
N SER A 136 -14.50 -18.28 -35.63
CA SER A 136 -15.28 -17.49 -36.61
C SER A 136 -16.05 -18.42 -37.54
N TRP A 137 -15.39 -19.46 -38.06
CA TRP A 137 -16.00 -20.49 -38.90
C TRP A 137 -16.92 -21.43 -38.12
N GLY A 138 -16.47 -21.92 -36.97
CA GLY A 138 -17.20 -22.87 -36.13
C GLY A 138 -18.48 -22.32 -35.51
N SER A 139 -18.61 -20.99 -35.41
CA SER A 139 -19.84 -20.34 -34.93
C SER A 139 -21.00 -20.38 -35.93
N ILE A 140 -20.73 -20.73 -37.18
CA ILE A 140 -21.71 -20.82 -38.25
C ILE A 140 -21.97 -22.30 -38.55
N GLU A 141 -22.85 -22.91 -37.76
CA GLU A 141 -23.20 -24.33 -37.88
C GLU A 141 -23.73 -24.70 -39.28
N ALA A 142 -24.26 -23.72 -40.03
CA ALA A 142 -24.71 -23.89 -41.41
C ALA A 142 -23.63 -24.51 -42.32
N ILE A 143 -22.37 -24.08 -42.19
CA ILE A 143 -21.27 -24.52 -43.06
C ILE A 143 -21.10 -26.06 -43.01
N LEU A 144 -21.24 -26.63 -41.81
CA LEU A 144 -21.10 -28.07 -41.58
C LEU A 144 -22.25 -28.88 -42.20
N TYR A 145 -23.43 -28.26 -42.37
CA TYR A 145 -24.61 -28.90 -42.93
C TYR A 145 -24.58 -28.93 -44.46
N TYR A 146 -24.10 -27.87 -45.10
CA TYR A 146 -24.07 -27.79 -46.57
C TYR A 146 -23.02 -28.70 -47.22
N GLN A 147 -21.90 -28.98 -46.55
CA GLN A 147 -20.83 -29.84 -47.07
C GLN A 147 -20.34 -30.88 -46.02
N PRO A 148 -21.20 -31.82 -45.61
CA PRO A 148 -20.90 -32.75 -44.52
C PRO A 148 -19.75 -33.71 -44.85
N GLU A 149 -19.55 -34.03 -46.14
CA GLU A 149 -18.48 -34.92 -46.59
C GLU A 149 -17.10 -34.25 -46.48
N THR A 150 -17.01 -32.97 -46.88
CA THR A 150 -15.78 -32.17 -46.79
C THR A 150 -15.35 -31.93 -45.35
N PHE A 151 -16.32 -31.65 -44.46
CA PHE A 151 -16.06 -31.38 -43.05
C PHE A 151 -16.11 -32.63 -42.16
N ASN A 152 -16.20 -33.82 -42.74
CA ASN A 152 -16.19 -35.05 -41.98
C ASN A 152 -14.88 -35.20 -41.19
N CYS A 153 -14.97 -35.66 -39.94
CA CYS A 153 -13.84 -35.76 -39.01
C CYS A 153 -13.07 -34.44 -38.76
N SER A 154 -13.67 -33.28 -39.07
CA SER A 154 -13.06 -31.98 -38.80
C SER A 154 -13.17 -31.59 -37.32
N LEU A 155 -12.21 -30.79 -36.87
CA LEU A 155 -12.17 -30.28 -35.50
C LEU A 155 -12.67 -28.82 -35.48
N VAL A 156 -13.69 -28.55 -34.68
CA VAL A 156 -14.27 -27.22 -34.57
C VAL A 156 -14.00 -26.66 -33.19
N LEU A 157 -13.35 -25.49 -33.11
CA LEU A 157 -13.23 -24.75 -31.87
C LEU A 157 -14.40 -23.79 -31.73
N VAL A 158 -15.33 -24.10 -30.83
CA VAL A 158 -16.41 -23.18 -30.46
C VAL A 158 -16.16 -22.67 -29.04
N PRO A 159 -16.31 -21.37 -28.76
CA PRO A 159 -16.22 -20.87 -27.40
C PRO A 159 -17.32 -21.50 -26.54
N GLY A 160 -16.97 -22.06 -25.38
CA GLY A 160 -17.96 -22.63 -24.44
C GLY A 160 -18.72 -21.53 -23.70
N TYR A 161 -20.02 -21.76 -23.43
CA TYR A 161 -20.88 -20.83 -22.70
C TYR A 161 -21.48 -21.51 -21.46
N HIS A 162 -21.43 -20.83 -20.31
CA HIS A 162 -22.01 -21.28 -19.05
C HIS A 162 -23.47 -20.83 -18.85
N TYR A 163 -24.14 -20.41 -19.93
CA TYR A 163 -25.50 -19.89 -19.90
C TYR A 163 -26.37 -20.68 -20.87
N GLU A 164 -27.17 -21.60 -20.32
CA GLU A 164 -28.07 -22.44 -21.09
C GLU A 164 -29.42 -21.73 -21.24
N LEU A 165 -29.77 -21.39 -22.49
CA LEU A 165 -31.02 -20.70 -22.81
C LEU A 165 -32.19 -21.68 -23.03
N ASP A 166 -31.97 -22.97 -22.80
CA ASP A 166 -32.97 -24.02 -22.97
C ASP A 166 -33.87 -24.14 -21.73
N THR A 167 -34.52 -23.02 -21.36
CA THR A 167 -35.46 -22.99 -20.23
C THR A 167 -36.89 -23.20 -20.71
N PRO A 168 -37.80 -23.68 -19.85
CA PRO A 168 -39.22 -23.82 -20.20
C PRO A 168 -39.86 -22.52 -20.71
N GLU A 169 -39.45 -21.37 -20.14
CA GLU A 169 -39.95 -20.05 -20.52
C GLU A 169 -39.50 -19.66 -21.93
N MET A 170 -38.24 -19.93 -22.28
CA MET A 170 -37.72 -19.67 -23.61
C MET A 170 -38.36 -20.60 -24.65
N ARG A 171 -38.56 -21.88 -24.32
CA ARG A 171 -39.27 -22.82 -25.20
C ARG A 171 -40.70 -22.33 -25.49
N SER A 172 -41.42 -21.92 -24.45
CA SER A 172 -42.77 -21.37 -24.61
C SER A 172 -42.78 -20.09 -25.44
N PHE A 173 -41.79 -19.20 -25.26
CA PHE A 173 -41.64 -18.00 -26.09
C PHE A 173 -41.44 -18.34 -27.57
N LEU A 174 -40.55 -19.28 -27.88
CA LEU A 174 -40.29 -19.73 -29.25
C LEU A 174 -41.50 -20.43 -29.87
N GLU A 175 -42.19 -21.28 -29.12
CA GLU A 175 -43.42 -21.96 -29.60
C GLU A 175 -44.54 -20.96 -29.93
N ASN A 176 -44.63 -19.84 -29.20
CA ASN A 176 -45.61 -18.79 -29.45
C ASN A 176 -45.19 -17.78 -30.53
N SER A 177 -43.92 -17.80 -30.95
CA SER A 177 -43.39 -16.92 -31.99
C SER A 177 -43.86 -17.40 -33.37
N HIS A 178 -45.02 -16.92 -33.81
CA HIS A 178 -45.61 -17.23 -35.12
C HIS A 178 -46.12 -15.94 -35.79
N PRO A 179 -46.01 -15.76 -37.13
CA PRO A 179 -46.45 -14.55 -37.82
C PRO A 179 -47.91 -14.16 -37.52
N SER A 180 -48.80 -15.15 -37.33
CA SER A 180 -50.21 -14.90 -36.97
C SER A 180 -50.40 -14.28 -35.58
N ASN A 181 -49.47 -14.52 -34.65
CA ASN A 181 -49.50 -13.94 -33.30
C ASN A 181 -48.83 -12.56 -33.26
N HIS A 182 -47.96 -12.27 -34.24
CA HIS A 182 -47.15 -11.05 -34.33
C HIS A 182 -47.19 -10.46 -35.76
N PRO A 183 -48.37 -10.03 -36.25
CA PRO A 183 -48.53 -9.55 -37.62
C PRO A 183 -47.72 -8.28 -37.95
N GLU A 184 -47.29 -7.53 -36.93
CA GLU A 184 -46.40 -6.38 -37.04
C GLU A 184 -44.93 -6.74 -37.31
N ASP A 185 -44.50 -7.97 -36.99
CA ASP A 185 -43.13 -8.41 -37.16
C ASP A 185 -42.87 -8.89 -38.59
N LYS A 186 -42.46 -7.96 -39.45
CA LYS A 186 -42.15 -8.24 -40.85
C LYS A 186 -40.95 -9.16 -41.04
N LEU A 187 -40.01 -9.18 -40.09
CA LEU A 187 -38.87 -10.09 -40.13
C LEU A 187 -39.30 -11.53 -39.84
N LEU A 188 -40.24 -11.72 -38.89
CA LEU A 188 -40.81 -13.02 -38.61
C LEU A 188 -41.58 -13.58 -39.82
N GLU A 189 -42.33 -12.71 -40.52
CA GLU A 189 -42.96 -13.05 -41.79
C GLU A 189 -41.92 -13.48 -42.85
N ASP A 190 -40.83 -12.71 -43.02
CA ASP A 190 -39.72 -13.04 -43.94
C ASP A 190 -39.07 -14.40 -43.62
N ILE A 191 -38.89 -14.74 -42.35
CA ILE A 191 -38.34 -16.02 -41.91
C ILE A 191 -39.22 -17.19 -42.39
N TRP A 192 -40.55 -17.05 -42.29
CA TRP A 192 -41.51 -18.07 -42.76
C TRP A 192 -41.50 -18.20 -44.27
N MET A 193 -41.45 -17.08 -44.99
CA MET A 193 -41.32 -17.09 -46.45
C MET A 193 -40.03 -17.79 -46.89
N THR A 194 -38.90 -17.51 -46.22
CA THR A 194 -37.58 -18.04 -46.61
C THR A 194 -37.41 -19.51 -46.27
N ASN A 195 -37.89 -19.96 -45.10
CA ASN A 195 -37.58 -21.32 -44.60
C ASN A 195 -38.72 -22.32 -44.77
N PHE A 196 -39.98 -21.87 -44.76
CA PHE A 196 -41.16 -22.73 -44.93
C PHE A 196 -41.86 -22.55 -46.27
N TYR A 197 -41.43 -21.54 -47.05
CA TYR A 197 -41.99 -21.17 -48.36
C TYR A 197 -43.44 -20.72 -48.26
N CYS A 198 -43.78 -19.99 -47.20
CA CYS A 198 -45.13 -19.48 -46.99
C CYS A 198 -45.43 -18.29 -47.91
N LEU A 199 -46.67 -18.22 -48.43
CA LEU A 199 -47.19 -17.03 -49.08
C LEU A 199 -47.41 -15.89 -48.06
N SER A 200 -47.04 -14.68 -48.44
CA SER A 200 -47.40 -13.44 -47.75
C SER A 200 -48.73 -12.89 -48.29
N GLU A 201 -49.41 -12.10 -47.47
CA GLU A 201 -50.55 -11.28 -47.93
C GLU A 201 -50.10 -10.19 -48.92
N ASP A 202 -48.82 -9.79 -48.92
CA ASP A 202 -48.26 -8.86 -49.88
C ASP A 202 -47.83 -9.59 -51.17
N GLN A 203 -48.61 -9.36 -52.22
CA GLN A 203 -48.37 -9.99 -53.52
C GLN A 203 -47.06 -9.55 -54.19
N ASN A 204 -46.59 -8.32 -53.95
CA ASN A 204 -45.31 -7.87 -54.50
C ASN A 204 -44.14 -8.60 -53.84
N LYS A 205 -44.29 -8.89 -52.54
CA LYS A 205 -43.33 -9.65 -51.76
C LYS A 205 -43.21 -11.09 -52.26
N ASN A 206 -44.33 -11.74 -52.56
CA ASN A 206 -44.34 -13.09 -53.15
C ASN A 206 -43.56 -13.13 -54.48
N VAL A 207 -43.84 -12.20 -55.39
CA VAL A 207 -43.13 -12.10 -56.69
C VAL A 207 -41.63 -11.87 -56.50
N LEU A 208 -41.23 -11.02 -55.53
CA LEU A 208 -39.83 -10.75 -55.24
C LEU A 208 -39.11 -12.00 -54.71
N TYR A 209 -39.73 -12.74 -53.79
CA TYR A 209 -39.13 -13.93 -53.20
C TYR A 209 -39.01 -15.08 -54.22
N GLU A 210 -40.02 -15.29 -55.07
CA GLU A 210 -39.94 -16.25 -56.19
C GLU A 210 -38.81 -15.90 -57.18
N TYR A 211 -38.55 -14.61 -57.39
CA TYR A 211 -37.46 -14.15 -58.23
C TYR A 211 -36.08 -14.32 -57.60
N ILE A 212 -35.92 -14.01 -56.31
CA ILE A 212 -34.65 -14.11 -55.58
C ILE A 212 -34.23 -15.57 -55.41
N TYR A 213 -35.16 -16.43 -55.01
CA TYR A 213 -34.89 -17.82 -54.67
C TYR A 213 -35.29 -18.77 -55.80
N GLN A 214 -34.82 -18.48 -57.02
CA GLN A 214 -35.12 -19.23 -58.25
C GLN A 214 -35.25 -20.75 -57.98
N HIS A 215 -36.37 -21.35 -58.40
CA HIS A 215 -36.77 -22.76 -58.18
C HIS A 215 -37.52 -23.08 -56.87
N ILE A 216 -38.14 -22.09 -56.21
CA ILE A 216 -38.96 -22.31 -55.01
C ILE A 216 -40.41 -21.89 -55.26
N ASP A 217 -41.34 -22.85 -55.16
CA ASP A 217 -42.79 -22.59 -55.21
C ASP A 217 -43.32 -22.21 -53.83
N LEU A 218 -43.73 -20.94 -53.67
CA LEU A 218 -44.41 -20.49 -52.46
C LEU A 218 -45.79 -21.17 -52.34
N ARG A 219 -46.16 -21.54 -51.11
CA ARG A 219 -47.39 -22.26 -50.79
C ARG A 219 -48.12 -21.64 -49.60
N ASN A 220 -49.42 -21.93 -49.49
CA ASN A 220 -50.16 -21.61 -48.29
C ASN A 220 -49.67 -22.52 -47.15
N CYS A 221 -49.11 -21.90 -46.11
CA CYS A 221 -48.70 -22.61 -44.92
C CYS A 221 -49.91 -23.02 -44.08
N THR A 222 -49.74 -24.13 -43.37
CA THR A 222 -50.81 -24.80 -42.62
C THR A 222 -51.10 -24.12 -41.28
N GLY A 223 -50.18 -23.28 -40.80
CA GLY A 223 -50.20 -22.70 -39.46
C GLY A 223 -49.70 -23.68 -38.39
N GLN A 224 -49.20 -24.85 -38.78
CA GLN A 224 -48.58 -25.83 -37.88
C GLN A 224 -47.04 -25.72 -37.88
N GLU A 225 -46.48 -24.92 -38.78
CA GLU A 225 -45.05 -24.68 -38.89
C GLU A 225 -44.56 -23.91 -37.66
N ARG A 226 -43.54 -24.43 -36.96
CA ARG A 226 -43.00 -23.79 -35.75
C ARG A 226 -41.60 -23.29 -36.01
N ILE A 227 -41.25 -22.14 -35.42
CA ILE A 227 -39.87 -21.63 -35.48
C ILE A 227 -38.86 -22.64 -34.93
N THR A 228 -39.30 -23.45 -33.96
CA THR A 228 -38.49 -24.50 -33.35
C THR A 228 -38.25 -25.67 -34.28
N ASP A 229 -38.94 -25.81 -35.41
CA ASP A 229 -38.61 -26.82 -36.42
C ASP A 229 -37.36 -26.41 -37.24
N LEU A 230 -36.99 -25.13 -37.22
CA LEU A 230 -35.77 -24.62 -37.85
C LEU A 230 -34.56 -24.79 -36.93
N TYR A 231 -33.55 -25.51 -37.41
CA TYR A 231 -32.34 -25.82 -36.65
C TYR A 231 -31.61 -24.58 -36.15
N PHE A 232 -31.50 -23.53 -36.98
CA PHE A 232 -30.83 -22.26 -36.64
C PHE A 232 -31.45 -21.54 -35.43
N PHE A 233 -32.76 -21.72 -35.21
CA PHE A 233 -33.50 -21.09 -34.11
C PHE A 233 -33.49 -21.92 -32.83
N ARG A 234 -33.01 -23.17 -32.89
CA ARG A 234 -32.61 -23.96 -31.72
C ARG A 234 -31.21 -23.58 -31.20
N GLY A 235 -30.57 -22.58 -31.83
CA GLY A 235 -29.15 -22.29 -31.72
C GLY A 235 -28.63 -22.14 -30.29
N LYS A 236 -27.54 -22.85 -30.00
CA LYS A 236 -26.89 -22.92 -28.68
C LYS A 236 -25.82 -21.84 -28.44
N HIS A 237 -25.57 -20.98 -29.43
CA HIS A 237 -24.35 -20.17 -29.45
C HIS A 237 -24.59 -18.64 -29.42
N ASN A 238 -25.38 -18.07 -30.33
CA ASN A 238 -25.52 -16.61 -30.43
C ASN A 238 -26.63 -16.03 -29.54
N SER A 239 -27.81 -16.67 -29.50
CA SER A 239 -28.95 -16.23 -28.69
C SER A 239 -28.64 -16.11 -27.19
N PRO A 240 -27.88 -17.04 -26.56
CA PRO A 240 -27.48 -16.90 -25.15
C PRO A 240 -26.66 -15.63 -24.86
N ARG A 241 -25.82 -15.19 -25.81
CA ARG A 241 -24.97 -14.00 -25.66
C ARG A 241 -25.77 -12.72 -25.61
N VAL A 242 -26.80 -12.62 -26.45
CA VAL A 242 -27.72 -11.47 -26.50
C VAL A 242 -28.52 -11.42 -25.21
N HIS A 243 -29.11 -12.55 -24.80
CA HIS A 243 -29.88 -12.62 -23.57
C HIS A 243 -29.07 -12.22 -22.33
N LEU A 244 -27.84 -12.74 -22.21
CA LEU A 244 -26.95 -12.37 -21.10
C LEU A 244 -26.63 -10.88 -21.05
N ALA A 245 -26.42 -10.25 -22.21
CA ALA A 245 -26.15 -8.81 -22.27
C ALA A 245 -27.36 -7.98 -21.79
N VAL A 246 -28.57 -8.42 -22.12
CA VAL A 246 -29.82 -7.78 -21.66
C VAL A 246 -30.03 -8.00 -20.16
N ASP A 247 -29.86 -9.22 -19.65
CA ASP A 247 -29.99 -9.53 -18.22
C ASP A 247 -29.00 -8.72 -17.38
N MET A 248 -27.73 -8.63 -17.81
CA MET A 248 -26.72 -7.81 -17.14
C MET A 248 -27.11 -6.33 -17.08
N MET A 249 -27.63 -5.78 -18.19
CA MET A 249 -28.08 -4.38 -18.23
C MET A 249 -29.27 -4.17 -17.30
N SER A 250 -30.24 -5.09 -17.30
CA SER A 250 -31.42 -5.04 -16.44
C SER A 250 -31.04 -5.04 -14.96
N ARG A 251 -30.15 -5.95 -14.54
CA ARG A 251 -29.65 -6.01 -13.16
C ARG A 251 -28.89 -4.74 -12.77
N ALA A 252 -28.03 -4.22 -13.66
CA ALA A 252 -27.30 -2.99 -13.38
C ALA A 252 -28.24 -1.78 -13.17
N LEU A 253 -29.29 -1.66 -13.99
CA LEU A 253 -30.32 -0.62 -13.82
C LEU A 253 -31.10 -0.80 -12.52
N HIS A 254 -31.46 -2.05 -12.19
CA HIS A 254 -32.14 -2.38 -10.94
C HIS A 254 -31.29 -1.99 -9.71
N ASP A 255 -30.01 -2.36 -9.70
CA ASP A 255 -29.08 -2.03 -8.62
C ASP A 255 -28.84 -0.53 -8.48
N MET A 256 -28.74 0.19 -9.60
CA MET A 256 -28.61 1.65 -9.61
C MET A 256 -29.86 2.30 -8.99
N ASN A 257 -31.05 1.83 -9.35
CA ASN A 257 -32.30 2.33 -8.81
C ASN A 257 -32.46 2.00 -7.30
N MET A 258 -32.06 0.80 -6.88
CA MET A 258 -32.06 0.38 -5.48
C MET A 258 -31.09 1.23 -4.62
N LYS A 259 -29.89 1.52 -5.13
CA LYS A 259 -28.87 2.32 -4.41
C LYS A 259 -29.24 3.80 -4.29
N LEU A 260 -29.90 4.38 -5.30
CA LEU A 260 -30.42 5.75 -5.22
C LEU A 260 -31.46 5.92 -4.09
N ASN A 261 -32.17 4.84 -3.74
CA ASN A 261 -33.19 4.84 -2.70
C ASN A 261 -32.68 4.55 -1.27
N LYS A 262 -31.40 4.22 -1.07
CA LYS A 262 -30.81 4.02 0.25
C LYS A 262 -29.57 4.90 0.47
N LYS A 263 -29.73 6.00 1.22
CA LYS A 263 -28.62 6.65 1.94
C LYS A 263 -28.39 5.92 3.27
N SER A 264 -27.13 5.54 3.53
CA SER A 264 -26.55 5.03 4.78
C SER A 264 -26.45 3.51 4.98
N GLU A 265 -25.18 3.11 5.14
CA GLU A 265 -24.58 2.01 5.92
C GLU A 265 -25.12 0.59 5.81
N GLU A 266 -24.29 -0.31 5.27
CA GLU A 266 -23.95 -1.57 5.95
C GLU A 266 -22.68 -2.21 5.37
N LYS A 267 -21.75 -2.59 6.26
CA LYS A 267 -20.59 -3.45 5.99
C LYS A 267 -21.09 -4.87 5.72
N ARG A 268 -20.64 -5.49 4.63
CA ARG A 268 -20.71 -6.94 4.44
C ARG A 268 -19.35 -7.57 4.70
N GLU A 269 -19.31 -8.53 5.62
CA GLU A 269 -18.26 -9.53 5.69
C GLU A 269 -18.31 -10.40 4.43
N MET A 270 -17.15 -10.74 3.88
CA MET A 270 -17.01 -11.63 2.74
C MET A 270 -15.81 -12.53 2.97
N ASP A 271 -16.04 -13.83 2.78
CA ASP A 271 -15.15 -14.92 3.14
C ASP A 271 -13.78 -14.91 2.43
N ILE A 272 -12.82 -15.50 3.15
CA ILE A 272 -11.37 -15.44 3.00
C ILE A 272 -10.87 -16.25 1.79
N TYR A 273 -10.17 -15.59 0.85
CA TYR A 273 -9.20 -16.22 -0.05
C TYR A 273 -7.94 -15.35 -0.18
N ASN A 274 -6.74 -15.95 -0.24
CA ASN A 274 -5.47 -15.23 -0.38
C ASN A 274 -5.32 -14.59 -1.78
N HIS A 275 -5.04 -13.29 -1.87
CA HIS A 275 -4.98 -12.55 -3.14
C HIS A 275 -3.52 -12.32 -3.61
N GLN A 276 -3.22 -12.68 -4.87
CA GLN A 276 -1.88 -12.63 -5.49
C GLN A 276 -1.91 -11.84 -6.83
N ARG A 277 -0.77 -11.28 -7.26
CA ARG A 277 -0.59 -10.59 -8.56
C ARG A 277 0.11 -11.46 -9.59
N LYS A 278 -0.14 -11.18 -10.87
CA LYS A 278 0.52 -11.86 -12.00
C LYS A 278 1.95 -11.34 -12.19
N MET A 279 2.92 -12.23 -12.27
CA MET A 279 4.32 -11.95 -12.54
C MET A 279 4.76 -12.64 -13.85
N PRO A 280 5.38 -11.91 -14.80
CA PRO A 280 5.90 -12.52 -16.03
C PRO A 280 7.02 -13.53 -15.70
N ILE A 281 6.93 -14.75 -16.23
CA ILE A 281 8.01 -15.74 -16.11
C ILE A 281 8.97 -15.52 -17.29
N PRO A 282 10.27 -15.23 -17.05
CA PRO A 282 11.24 -15.01 -18.12
C PRO A 282 11.35 -16.23 -19.03
N GLY A 283 11.15 -16.04 -20.34
CA GLY A 283 11.16 -17.12 -21.34
C GLY A 283 9.83 -17.88 -21.51
N ALA A 284 8.80 -17.58 -20.71
CA ALA A 284 7.47 -18.15 -20.87
C ALA A 284 6.53 -17.21 -21.65
N GLN A 285 5.56 -17.81 -22.32
CA GLN A 285 4.50 -17.15 -23.06
C GLN A 285 3.66 -16.17 -22.21
N SER A 286 3.09 -15.10 -22.79
CA SER A 286 2.33 -14.05 -22.08
C SER A 286 1.13 -14.52 -21.23
N CYS A 287 0.65 -15.74 -21.44
CA CYS A 287 -0.45 -16.36 -20.70
C CYS A 287 0.02 -17.17 -19.47
N CYS A 288 1.34 -17.44 -19.39
CA CYS A 288 1.97 -18.14 -18.28
C CYS A 288 2.62 -17.11 -17.36
N TYR A 289 1.86 -16.71 -16.35
CA TYR A 289 2.32 -15.85 -15.28
C TYR A 289 2.51 -16.69 -14.02
N GLY A 290 3.61 -16.43 -13.30
CA GLY A 290 3.73 -16.87 -11.92
C GLY A 290 2.83 -15.97 -11.06
N CYS A 291 2.33 -16.49 -9.96
CA CYS A 291 1.70 -15.63 -8.96
C CYS A 291 2.77 -15.16 -7.99
N ALA A 292 2.90 -13.85 -7.84
CA ALA A 292 3.73 -13.21 -6.83
C ALA A 292 2.85 -12.38 -5.90
N PRO A 293 3.20 -12.23 -4.62
CA PRO A 293 2.54 -11.24 -3.77
C PRO A 293 2.77 -9.81 -4.32
N CYS A 294 1.82 -8.90 -4.02
CA CYS A 294 1.97 -7.47 -4.32
C CYS A 294 3.21 -6.87 -3.63
N ALA A 295 3.70 -5.72 -4.08
CA ALA A 295 4.80 -5.01 -3.42
C ALA A 295 4.43 -4.60 -1.99
N GLU A 296 5.39 -4.21 -1.14
CA GLU A 296 5.14 -3.95 0.31
C GLU A 296 4.10 -2.86 0.60
N GLU A 297 3.87 -1.92 -0.31
CA GLU A 297 2.95 -0.79 -0.14
C GLU A 297 1.66 -0.93 -0.97
N GLU A 298 1.52 -2.04 -1.67
CA GLU A 298 0.45 -2.26 -2.64
C GLU A 298 -0.46 -3.40 -2.19
N ILE A 299 -1.75 -3.23 -2.44
CA ILE A 299 -2.78 -4.24 -2.23
C ILE A 299 -3.40 -4.69 -3.55
N SER A 300 -3.98 -5.87 -3.53
CA SER A 300 -4.99 -6.27 -4.51
C SER A 300 -6.26 -6.73 -3.81
N ASN A 301 -7.35 -6.02 -4.04
CA ASN A 301 -8.69 -6.42 -3.57
C ASN A 301 -9.33 -7.52 -4.44
N THR A 302 -8.69 -7.89 -5.55
CA THR A 302 -9.17 -8.85 -6.54
C THR A 302 -8.16 -9.99 -6.69
N THR A 303 -8.65 -11.23 -6.63
CA THR A 303 -7.83 -12.41 -6.94
C THR A 303 -7.45 -12.37 -8.43
N ASP A 304 -6.20 -12.69 -8.77
CA ASP A 304 -5.65 -12.63 -10.14
C ASP A 304 -5.60 -11.23 -10.77
N SER A 305 -5.41 -10.16 -9.98
CA SER A 305 -5.24 -8.83 -10.54
C SER A 305 -3.92 -8.69 -11.32
N VAL A 306 -3.97 -7.92 -12.41
CA VAL A 306 -2.81 -7.62 -13.27
C VAL A 306 -1.95 -6.50 -12.66
N SER A 307 -2.55 -5.65 -11.83
CA SER A 307 -1.88 -4.54 -11.15
C SER A 307 -2.35 -4.42 -9.71
N CYS A 308 -1.41 -4.16 -8.81
CA CYS A 308 -1.71 -3.83 -7.43
C CYS A 308 -1.86 -2.31 -7.29
N THR A 309 -2.73 -1.90 -6.38
CA THR A 309 -2.97 -0.47 -6.06
C THR A 309 -2.24 -0.10 -4.79
N ARG A 310 -1.55 1.03 -4.78
CA ARG A 310 -0.88 1.54 -3.57
C ARG A 310 -1.89 2.02 -2.54
N CYS A 311 -1.66 1.71 -1.26
CA CYS A 311 -2.51 2.21 -0.18
C CYS A 311 -2.38 3.73 0.00
N PRO A 312 -3.43 4.42 0.47
CA PRO A 312 -3.35 5.81 0.93
C PRO A 312 -2.30 5.98 2.04
N ASP A 313 -1.72 7.18 2.18
CA ASP A 313 -0.56 7.41 3.07
C ASP A 313 -0.78 6.98 4.54
N MET A 314 -2.01 7.11 5.06
CA MET A 314 -2.36 6.75 6.44
C MET A 314 -2.65 5.26 6.66
N GLU A 315 -2.65 4.49 5.58
CA GLU A 315 -2.98 3.08 5.56
C GLU A 315 -1.78 2.26 5.07
N TRP A 316 -1.82 0.97 5.35
CA TRP A 316 -0.80 -0.01 4.98
C TRP A 316 -1.44 -1.32 4.57
N PRO A 317 -0.86 -2.06 3.63
CA PRO A 317 -1.34 -3.40 3.32
C PRO A 317 -1.34 -4.29 4.56
N ASN A 318 -2.43 -5.00 4.81
CA ASN A 318 -2.43 -6.09 5.79
C ASN A 318 -1.49 -7.24 5.36
N GLU A 319 -1.24 -8.22 6.23
CA GLU A 319 -0.35 -9.35 5.91
C GLU A 319 -0.73 -10.08 4.60
N MET A 320 -2.03 -10.12 4.30
CA MET A 320 -2.59 -10.74 3.09
C MET A 320 -2.58 -9.81 1.86
N LYS A 321 -2.13 -8.56 2.01
CA LYS A 321 -2.06 -7.50 0.98
C LYS A 321 -3.33 -7.34 0.16
N ASN A 322 -4.49 -7.43 0.81
CA ASN A 322 -5.79 -7.30 0.15
C ASN A 322 -6.60 -6.09 0.61
N GLN A 323 -6.23 -5.53 1.76
CA GLN A 323 -6.87 -4.37 2.33
C GLN A 323 -5.84 -3.43 2.90
N CYS A 324 -6.07 -2.14 2.68
CA CYS A 324 -5.38 -1.07 3.37
C CYS A 324 -5.96 -0.95 4.78
N ILE A 325 -5.18 -1.36 5.77
CA ILE A 325 -5.49 -1.19 7.19
C ILE A 325 -4.81 0.07 7.68
N ARG A 326 -5.41 0.74 8.66
CA ARG A 326 -4.77 1.90 9.29
C ARG A 326 -3.41 1.49 9.85
N ARG A 327 -2.35 2.24 9.52
CA ARG A 327 -1.01 1.97 10.03
C ARG A 327 -1.01 1.97 11.57
N ASN A 328 -0.19 1.10 12.14
CA ASN A 328 0.00 1.08 13.58
C ASN A 328 0.80 2.32 14.00
N GLU A 329 0.32 3.03 15.02
CA GLU A 329 1.02 4.15 15.63
C GLU A 329 2.18 3.60 16.49
N ASP A 330 3.42 3.97 16.18
CA ASP A 330 4.60 3.64 16.98
C ASP A 330 5.08 4.88 17.75
N PHE A 331 5.06 4.76 19.08
CA PHE A 331 5.53 5.76 20.03
C PHE A 331 5.94 5.04 21.32
N LEU A 332 6.72 5.71 22.18
CA LEU A 332 7.17 5.14 23.45
C LEU A 332 5.98 5.02 24.43
N SER A 333 5.29 3.88 24.40
CA SER A 333 4.03 3.68 25.11
C SER A 333 4.26 3.33 26.57
N TYR A 334 3.38 3.78 27.46
CA TYR A 334 3.44 3.47 28.89
C TYR A 334 3.26 1.97 29.20
N THR A 335 2.42 1.28 28.42
CA THR A 335 1.93 -0.06 28.77
C THR A 335 2.58 -1.16 27.97
N ASN A 336 3.00 -0.88 26.74
CA ASN A 336 3.33 -1.92 25.77
C ASN A 336 4.83 -2.17 25.62
N ASP A 337 5.68 -1.27 26.13
CA ASP A 337 7.13 -1.35 26.00
C ASP A 337 7.80 -1.64 27.35
N LEU A 338 8.57 -2.74 27.42
CA LEU A 338 9.40 -3.07 28.58
C LEU A 338 10.37 -1.94 28.96
N ILE A 339 10.87 -1.22 27.94
CA ILE A 339 11.78 -0.08 28.10
C ILE A 339 11.08 1.07 28.85
N SER A 340 9.84 1.41 28.49
CA SER A 340 9.05 2.45 29.17
C SER A 340 8.76 2.11 30.62
N ILE A 341 8.43 0.85 30.91
CA ILE A 341 8.20 0.36 32.28
C ILE A 341 9.50 0.48 33.08
N PHE A 342 10.62 0.02 32.54
CA PHE A 342 11.92 0.13 33.19
C PHE A 342 12.31 1.58 33.47
N ILE A 343 12.20 2.46 32.48
CA ILE A 343 12.46 3.91 32.62
C ILE A 343 11.56 4.54 33.69
N SER A 344 10.27 4.19 33.71
CA SER A 344 9.31 4.70 34.68
C SER A 344 9.68 4.28 36.10
N VAL A 345 9.97 2.98 36.30
CA VAL A 345 10.38 2.45 37.61
C VAL A 345 11.66 3.11 38.10
N VAL A 346 12.68 3.22 37.23
CA VAL A 346 13.96 3.87 37.57
C VAL A 346 13.75 5.34 37.93
N SER A 347 12.92 6.06 37.17
CA SER A 347 12.63 7.48 37.41
C SER A 347 11.87 7.68 38.73
N VAL A 348 10.91 6.82 39.07
CA VAL A 348 10.20 6.85 40.36
C VAL A 348 11.15 6.55 41.51
N LEU A 349 12.01 5.53 41.39
CA LEU A 349 12.99 5.20 42.42
C LEU A 349 13.94 6.36 42.70
N PHE A 350 14.48 7.00 41.67
CA PHE A 350 15.35 8.17 41.84
C PHE A 350 14.59 9.40 42.35
N PHE A 351 13.33 9.59 41.96
CA PHE A 351 12.47 10.64 42.52
C PHE A 351 12.28 10.44 44.03
N LEU A 352 11.95 9.23 44.48
CA LEU A 352 11.77 8.89 45.89
C LEU A 352 13.09 9.02 46.67
N LEU A 353 14.20 8.57 46.11
CA LEU A 353 15.53 8.77 46.70
C LEU A 353 15.85 10.26 46.88
N THR A 354 15.57 11.08 45.87
CA THR A 354 15.77 12.54 45.93
C THR A 354 14.85 13.17 46.96
N GLN A 355 13.60 12.69 47.10
CA GLN A 355 12.69 13.12 48.16
C GLN A 355 13.23 12.79 49.54
N LEU A 356 13.73 11.57 49.76
CA LEU A 356 14.33 11.18 51.02
C LEU A 356 15.51 12.09 51.38
N ILE A 357 16.41 12.34 50.42
CA ILE A 357 17.55 13.24 50.61
C ILE A 357 17.07 14.67 50.94
N LEU A 358 16.06 15.18 50.24
CA LEU A 358 15.49 16.50 50.50
C LEU A 358 14.89 16.59 51.92
N VAL A 359 14.15 15.57 52.36
CA VAL A 359 13.58 15.51 53.72
C VAL A 359 14.70 15.49 54.77
N VAL A 360 15.76 14.70 54.58
CA VAL A 360 16.93 14.69 55.47
C VAL A 360 17.58 16.07 55.54
N PHE A 361 17.79 16.74 54.41
CA PHE A 361 18.36 18.09 54.38
C PHE A 361 17.47 19.15 55.04
N ILE A 362 16.14 19.00 54.97
CA ILE A 362 15.18 19.87 55.65
C ILE A 362 15.20 19.62 57.17
N GLN A 363 15.21 18.36 57.60
CA GLN A 363 15.23 17.98 59.01
C GLN A 363 16.54 18.42 59.69
N TYR A 364 17.67 18.22 59.02
CA TYR A 364 18.99 18.63 59.51
C TYR A 364 19.43 20.01 58.98
N ARG A 365 18.48 20.90 58.66
CA ARG A 365 18.74 22.23 58.07
C ARG A 365 19.68 23.13 58.88
N ASP A 366 19.70 22.94 60.21
CA ASP A 366 20.52 23.73 61.13
C ASP A 366 21.86 23.06 61.46
N SER A 367 22.13 21.88 60.88
CA SER A 367 23.41 21.20 61.02
C SER A 367 24.55 22.01 60.37
N PRO A 368 25.77 21.99 60.94
CA PRO A 368 26.89 22.75 60.40
C PRO A 368 27.27 22.32 58.99
N ILE A 369 27.09 21.03 58.63
CA ILE A 369 27.34 20.52 57.27
C ILE A 369 26.40 21.20 56.26
N VAL A 370 25.09 21.22 56.52
CA VAL A 370 24.10 21.83 55.60
C VAL A 370 24.26 23.35 55.53
N ARG A 371 24.58 24.00 56.65
CA ARG A 371 24.79 25.45 56.72
C ARG A 371 26.06 25.90 56.00
N ALA A 372 27.15 25.16 56.13
CA ALA A 372 28.40 25.39 55.38
C ALA A 372 28.19 25.24 53.86
N ASN A 373 27.21 24.42 53.47
CA ASN A 373 26.89 24.11 52.09
C ASN A 373 25.90 25.05 51.39
N ASN A 374 25.66 26.24 51.94
CA ASN A 374 24.66 27.19 51.47
C ASN A 374 23.29 26.51 51.22
N ARG A 375 22.50 26.39 52.29
CA ARG A 375 21.17 25.75 52.31
C ARG A 375 20.28 26.10 51.11
N SER A 376 20.25 27.36 50.69
CA SER A 376 19.38 27.82 49.59
C SER A 376 19.76 27.16 48.26
N LEU A 377 21.05 27.11 47.93
CA LEU A 377 21.53 26.46 46.71
C LEU A 377 21.30 24.94 46.75
N SER A 378 21.52 24.33 47.91
CA SER A 378 21.32 22.88 48.07
C SER A 378 19.84 22.50 47.91
N PHE A 379 18.90 23.31 48.43
CA PHE A 379 17.47 23.09 48.21
C PHE A 379 17.05 23.34 46.76
N LEU A 380 17.50 24.44 46.14
CA LEU A 380 17.22 24.73 44.73
C LEU A 380 17.69 23.59 43.82
N LEU A 381 18.90 23.08 44.05
CA LEU A 381 19.48 21.98 43.30
C LEU A 381 18.72 20.65 43.51
N LEU A 382 18.33 20.31 44.74
CA LEU A 382 17.54 19.09 45.00
C LEU A 382 16.13 19.18 44.40
N VAL A 383 15.49 20.36 44.44
CA VAL A 383 14.19 20.57 43.81
C VAL A 383 14.30 20.50 42.29
N SER A 384 15.34 21.08 41.67
CA SER A 384 15.52 21.00 40.22
C SER A 384 15.80 19.56 39.76
N ILE A 385 16.58 18.79 40.52
CA ILE A 385 16.82 17.37 40.23
C ILE A 385 15.56 16.52 40.44
N LYS A 386 14.73 16.83 41.45
CA LYS A 386 13.41 16.18 41.60
C LYS A 386 12.56 16.41 40.36
N LEU A 387 12.50 17.66 39.89
CA LEU A 387 11.71 18.03 38.71
C LEU A 387 12.29 17.42 37.43
N SER A 388 13.61 17.21 37.33
CA SER A 388 14.19 16.52 36.17
C SER A 388 13.75 15.06 36.08
N PHE A 389 13.71 14.30 37.19
CA PHE A 389 13.16 12.94 37.18
C PHE A 389 11.65 12.92 36.87
N LEU A 390 10.90 13.92 37.31
CA LEU A 390 9.48 14.05 36.96
C LEU A 390 9.28 14.41 35.48
N SER A 391 10.21 15.17 34.89
CA SER A 391 10.11 15.58 33.48
C SER A 391 10.16 14.40 32.50
N VAL A 392 10.73 13.25 32.90
CA VAL A 392 10.74 12.00 32.10
C VAL A 392 9.33 11.59 31.68
N PHE A 393 8.32 11.80 32.52
CA PHE A 393 6.93 11.47 32.19
C PHE A 393 6.34 12.33 31.07
N LEU A 394 6.92 13.51 30.78
CA LEU A 394 6.50 14.30 29.61
C LEU A 394 6.92 13.61 28.31
N PHE A 395 8.01 12.84 28.33
CA PHE A 395 8.55 12.11 27.16
C PHE A 395 7.86 10.77 26.91
N LEU A 396 7.20 10.20 27.93
CA LEU A 396 6.47 8.94 27.83
C LEU A 396 5.03 9.16 27.34
N GLY A 397 4.50 8.17 26.61
CA GLY A 397 3.13 8.21 26.08
C GLY A 397 3.01 8.90 24.72
N ARG A 398 1.76 8.97 24.24
CA ARG A 398 1.44 9.52 22.91
C ARG A 398 1.75 11.02 22.88
N PRO A 399 2.67 11.47 22.01
CA PRO A 399 2.99 12.88 21.91
C PRO A 399 1.82 13.64 21.30
N VAL A 400 1.42 14.71 21.95
CA VAL A 400 0.48 15.74 21.48
C VAL A 400 1.17 17.09 21.51
N ASP A 401 0.65 18.08 20.78
CA ASP A 401 1.26 19.41 20.66
C ASP A 401 1.69 20.01 22.00
N ILE A 402 0.82 19.96 23.02
CA ILE A 402 1.11 20.48 24.36
C ILE A 402 2.30 19.73 24.99
N THR A 403 2.35 18.40 24.88
CA THR A 403 3.48 17.64 25.43
C THR A 403 4.78 17.91 24.67
N CYS A 404 4.71 18.11 23.35
CA CYS A 404 5.87 18.47 22.54
C CYS A 404 6.45 19.82 22.96
N MET A 405 5.58 20.82 23.21
CA MET A 405 5.99 22.11 23.74
C MET A 405 6.62 21.99 25.14
N LEU A 406 6.06 21.15 26.02
CA LEU A 406 6.52 21.07 27.42
C LEU A 406 7.80 20.26 27.61
N ARG A 407 8.07 19.22 26.81
CA ARG A 407 9.22 18.29 26.97
C ARG A 407 10.55 19.03 27.06
N ILE A 408 10.97 19.67 25.97
CA ILE A 408 12.30 20.30 25.86
C ILE A 408 12.39 21.55 26.74
N ILE A 409 11.29 22.29 26.91
CA ILE A 409 11.25 23.52 27.70
C ILE A 409 11.39 23.21 29.20
N THR A 410 10.63 22.23 29.70
CA THR A 410 10.74 21.80 31.11
C THR A 410 12.12 21.24 31.39
N PHE A 411 12.64 20.40 30.49
CA PHE A 411 13.99 19.88 30.55
C PHE A 411 15.05 21.01 30.60
N GLY A 412 15.04 21.93 29.64
CA GLY A 412 16.02 23.01 29.54
C GLY A 412 16.02 23.94 30.76
N ILE A 413 14.83 24.33 31.24
CA ILE A 413 14.72 25.21 32.42
C ILE A 413 15.19 24.51 33.69
N THR A 414 14.75 23.28 33.94
CA THR A 414 15.12 22.54 35.16
C THR A 414 16.62 22.28 35.23
N PHE A 415 17.23 21.90 34.12
CA PHE A 415 18.68 21.69 34.05
C PHE A 415 19.48 22.98 34.10
N SER A 416 18.98 24.07 33.52
CA SER A 416 19.62 25.39 33.64
C SER A 416 19.68 25.84 35.10
N ILE A 417 18.61 25.65 35.87
CA ILE A 417 18.59 25.92 37.31
C ILE A 417 19.60 25.03 38.05
N ALA A 418 19.69 23.74 37.70
CA ALA A 418 20.63 22.80 38.33
C ALA A 418 22.09 23.19 38.07
N VAL A 419 22.47 23.40 36.80
CA VAL A 419 23.83 23.77 36.41
C VAL A 419 24.20 25.16 36.95
N SER A 420 23.27 26.11 36.92
CA SER A 420 23.47 27.45 37.50
C SER A 420 23.67 27.40 39.02
N SER A 421 22.97 26.50 39.72
CA SER A 421 23.17 26.29 41.16
C SER A 421 24.56 25.73 41.46
N LEU A 422 25.07 24.84 40.61
CA LEU A 422 26.42 24.29 40.73
C LEU A 422 27.49 25.33 40.37
N LEU A 423 27.26 26.13 39.33
CA LEU A 423 28.11 27.27 38.98
C LEU A 423 28.20 28.27 40.15
N ALA A 424 27.05 28.66 40.72
CA ALA A 424 26.99 29.53 41.89
C ALA A 424 27.75 28.92 43.08
N LYS A 425 27.63 27.61 43.30
CA LYS A 425 28.34 26.89 44.36
C LYS A 425 29.86 26.93 44.16
N THR A 426 30.34 26.68 42.95
CA THR A 426 31.76 26.78 42.58
C THR A 426 32.28 28.20 42.77
N ILE A 427 31.52 29.22 42.34
CA ILE A 427 31.87 30.63 42.55
C ILE A 427 31.98 30.91 44.06
N MET A 428 31.04 30.45 44.88
CA MET A 428 31.10 30.63 46.34
C MET A 428 32.35 29.99 46.97
N VAL A 429 32.79 28.82 46.49
CA VAL A 429 34.06 28.19 46.93
C VAL A 429 35.26 29.07 46.57
N CYS A 430 35.33 29.56 45.34
CA CYS A 430 36.39 30.45 44.89
C CYS A 430 36.41 31.80 45.66
N VAL A 431 35.23 32.37 45.92
CA VAL A 431 35.08 33.63 46.69
C VAL A 431 35.49 33.42 48.15
N ALA A 432 35.12 32.29 48.77
CA ALA A 432 35.54 31.94 50.13
C ALA A 432 37.06 31.91 50.27
N PHE A 433 37.74 31.25 49.33
CA PHE A 433 39.21 31.23 49.32
C PHE A 433 39.85 32.60 49.06
N LYS A 434 39.27 33.44 48.18
CA LYS A 434 39.78 34.81 47.97
C LYS A 434 39.50 35.75 49.15
N ALA A 435 38.52 35.43 49.98
CA ALA A 435 38.13 36.23 51.14
C ALA A 435 38.92 35.91 52.41
N THR A 436 39.63 34.77 52.47
CA THR A 436 40.56 34.47 53.58
C THR A 436 41.84 35.30 53.52
N LYS A 437 42.17 35.92 52.38
CA LYS A 437 43.29 36.87 52.28
C LYS A 437 42.99 38.18 53.04
N PRO A 438 43.85 38.60 53.98
CA PRO A 438 43.63 39.82 54.77
C PRO A 438 43.56 41.07 53.86
N GLY A 439 42.58 41.95 54.08
CA GLY A 439 42.35 43.17 53.28
C GLY A 439 41.51 43.00 52.00
N SER A 440 41.04 41.80 51.69
CA SER A 440 40.29 41.51 50.46
C SER A 440 38.88 42.11 50.42
N SER A 441 38.56 42.88 49.38
CA SER A 441 37.20 43.43 49.13
C SER A 441 36.14 42.35 48.87
N TRP A 442 36.58 41.12 48.55
CA TRP A 442 35.74 39.95 48.29
C TRP A 442 34.95 39.48 49.53
N ARG A 443 35.34 39.91 50.73
CA ARG A 443 34.65 39.57 51.97
C ARG A 443 33.21 40.11 52.03
N LYS A 444 32.93 41.24 51.38
CA LYS A 444 31.57 41.82 51.27
C LYS A 444 30.62 40.98 50.40
N TRP A 445 31.18 40.17 49.51
CA TRP A 445 30.47 39.33 48.54
C TRP A 445 30.19 37.92 49.05
N LEU A 446 30.69 37.56 50.24
CA LEU A 446 30.36 36.31 50.92
C LEU A 446 28.92 36.34 51.46
N GLY A 447 27.96 35.91 50.63
CA GLY A 447 26.57 35.83 51.07
C GLY A 447 25.64 35.08 50.13
N VAL A 448 24.53 34.58 50.68
CA VAL A 448 23.47 33.86 49.96
C VAL A 448 22.82 34.71 48.85
N LYS A 449 22.87 36.04 48.99
CA LYS A 449 22.37 36.98 47.98
C LYS A 449 23.15 36.87 46.67
N LEU A 450 24.48 36.70 46.71
CA LEU A 450 25.30 36.55 45.51
C LEU A 450 24.94 35.26 44.77
N SER A 451 24.91 34.14 45.50
CA SER A 451 24.61 32.84 44.90
C SER A 451 23.22 32.79 44.27
N ASN A 452 22.21 33.33 44.94
CA ASN A 452 20.85 33.35 44.39
C ASN A 452 20.73 34.30 43.19
N SER A 453 21.46 35.42 43.21
CA SER A 453 21.52 36.35 42.07
C SER A 453 22.10 35.67 40.81
N VAL A 454 23.19 34.90 40.97
CA VAL A 454 23.78 34.12 39.86
C VAL A 454 22.77 33.12 39.28
N VAL A 455 22.07 32.36 40.13
CA VAL A 455 21.08 31.38 39.67
C VAL A 455 19.92 32.06 38.94
N LEU A 456 19.39 33.16 39.48
CA LEU A 456 18.30 33.92 38.86
C LEU A 456 18.71 34.51 37.51
N PHE A 457 19.90 35.10 37.43
CA PHE A 457 20.40 35.67 36.18
C PHE A 457 20.56 34.60 35.09
N CYS A 458 21.27 33.50 35.38
CA CYS A 458 21.49 32.44 34.39
C CYS A 458 20.18 31.74 33.98
N SER A 459 19.30 31.43 34.93
CA SER A 459 18.01 30.82 34.62
C SER A 459 17.08 31.75 33.84
N SER A 460 17.10 33.07 34.10
CA SER A 460 16.29 34.04 33.36
C SER A 460 16.63 34.09 31.87
N ILE A 461 17.91 33.95 31.52
CA ILE A 461 18.35 33.89 30.11
C ILE A 461 17.75 32.66 29.44
N GLN A 462 17.81 31.49 30.08
CA GLN A 462 17.21 30.27 29.53
C GLN A 462 15.69 30.41 29.34
N ILE A 463 14.99 31.01 30.31
CA ILE A 463 13.55 31.24 30.23
C ILE A 463 13.22 32.16 29.05
N ILE A 464 13.97 33.24 28.84
CA ILE A 464 13.77 34.14 27.70
C ILE A 464 13.96 33.39 26.38
N ILE A 465 15.04 32.61 26.23
CA ILE A 465 15.28 31.80 25.03
C ILE A 465 14.11 30.84 24.77
N CYS A 466 13.63 30.15 25.81
CA CYS A 466 12.48 29.25 25.72
C CYS A 466 11.19 29.96 25.31
N MET A 467 10.88 31.12 25.91
CA MET A 467 9.68 31.89 25.59
C MET A 467 9.71 32.45 24.17
N THR A 468 10.87 32.94 23.72
CA THR A 468 11.05 33.40 22.34
C THR A 468 10.87 32.26 21.34
N TRP A 469 11.42 31.08 21.63
CA TRP A 469 11.25 29.92 20.76
C TRP A 469 9.78 29.47 20.65
N LEU A 470 9.09 29.36 21.79
CA LEU A 470 7.66 29.03 21.82
C LEU A 470 6.78 30.08 21.10
N ALA A 471 7.17 31.35 21.12
CA ALA A 471 6.42 32.42 20.47
C ALA A 471 6.61 32.47 18.95
N ILE A 472 7.81 32.17 18.45
CA ILE A 472 8.14 32.24 17.02
C ILE A 472 7.72 30.97 16.29
N SER A 473 8.09 29.82 16.84
CA SER A 473 7.97 28.52 16.18
C SER A 473 7.94 27.41 17.23
N PRO A 474 6.78 27.16 17.88
CA PRO A 474 6.67 26.17 18.93
C PRO A 474 6.82 24.74 18.36
N PRO A 475 7.37 23.79 19.14
CA PRO A 475 7.36 22.37 18.78
C PRO A 475 5.94 21.83 18.64
N PHE A 476 5.71 20.96 17.66
CA PHE A 476 4.40 20.40 17.34
C PHE A 476 4.50 18.91 17.01
N GLN A 477 3.36 18.22 17.02
CA GLN A 477 3.27 16.80 16.70
C GLN A 477 3.44 16.58 15.19
N GLU A 478 4.35 15.69 14.80
CA GLU A 478 4.55 15.25 13.41
C GLU A 478 4.34 13.74 13.29
N LEU A 479 3.69 13.34 12.19
CA LEU A 479 3.41 11.96 11.83
C LEU A 479 4.38 11.57 10.71
N ASP A 480 5.40 10.79 11.05
CA ASP A 480 6.38 10.29 10.07
C ASP A 480 5.92 8.94 9.50
N ILE A 481 5.62 8.98 8.21
CA ILE A 481 5.06 7.88 7.40
C ILE A 481 6.15 7.21 6.55
N HIS A 482 7.31 7.86 6.40
CA HIS A 482 8.33 7.47 5.41
C HIS A 482 9.50 6.69 6.01
N THR A 483 9.75 6.83 7.31
CA THR A 483 10.93 6.22 7.95
C THR A 483 10.79 4.72 8.23
N SER A 484 9.57 4.19 8.38
CA SER A 484 9.36 2.76 8.64
C SER A 484 8.14 2.22 7.89
N PRO A 485 8.31 1.13 7.10
CA PRO A 485 7.21 0.54 6.36
C PRO A 485 6.16 -0.04 7.33
N GLY A 486 4.89 0.31 7.12
CA GLY A 486 3.75 -0.21 7.89
C GLY A 486 3.48 0.39 9.26
N THR A 487 4.30 1.34 9.70
CA THR A 487 4.06 2.08 10.94
C THR A 487 3.98 3.58 10.68
N ILE A 488 3.26 4.29 11.55
CA ILE A 488 3.31 5.75 11.66
C ILE A 488 4.10 6.05 12.91
N ILE A 489 5.27 6.65 12.76
CA ILE A 489 6.06 7.10 13.89
C ILE A 489 5.52 8.45 14.32
N ILE A 490 4.98 8.53 15.55
CA ILE A 490 4.51 9.80 16.09
C ILE A 490 5.64 10.43 16.88
N GLN A 491 6.16 11.54 16.38
CA GLN A 491 7.29 12.26 16.99
C GLN A 491 6.96 13.75 17.19
N CYS A 492 7.77 14.44 17.99
CA CYS A 492 7.67 15.88 18.15
C CYS A 492 8.67 16.54 17.22
N ASN A 493 8.19 17.31 16.26
CA ASN A 493 9.04 18.18 15.46
C ASN A 493 9.39 19.42 16.28
N GLU A 494 10.66 19.82 16.29
CA GLU A 494 11.13 20.97 17.07
C GLU A 494 10.66 22.32 16.51
N GLY A 495 10.13 22.34 15.28
CA GLY A 495 9.63 23.51 14.55
C GLY A 495 10.72 24.46 14.07
N SER A 496 11.74 24.71 14.89
CA SER A 496 12.93 25.49 14.53
C SER A 496 14.19 24.88 15.11
N ALA A 497 15.07 24.43 14.21
CA ALA A 497 16.42 23.98 14.55
C ALA A 497 17.19 25.07 15.30
N ILE A 498 17.03 26.35 14.92
CA ILE A 498 17.70 27.47 15.58
C ILE A 498 17.26 27.56 17.04
N GLY A 499 15.95 27.43 17.32
CA GLY A 499 15.42 27.45 18.68
C GLY A 499 15.94 26.29 19.53
N PHE A 500 15.88 25.07 18.98
CA PHE A 500 16.40 23.86 19.61
C PHE A 500 17.90 23.97 19.97
N TYR A 501 18.74 24.30 19.00
CA TYR A 501 20.18 24.44 19.22
C TYR A 501 20.53 25.64 20.10
N SER A 502 19.71 26.69 20.16
CA SER A 502 19.91 27.80 21.09
C SER A 502 19.72 27.37 22.55
N VAL A 503 18.71 26.54 22.84
CA VAL A 503 18.47 25.98 24.18
C VAL A 503 19.62 25.07 24.59
N ILE A 504 19.97 24.09 23.75
CA ILE A 504 21.06 23.15 24.05
C ILE A 504 22.42 23.87 24.11
N GLY A 505 22.65 24.83 23.21
CA GLY A 505 23.86 25.62 23.16
C GLY A 505 24.09 26.46 24.42
N TYR A 506 23.04 27.12 24.93
CA TYR A 506 23.14 27.87 26.19
C TYR A 506 23.39 26.95 27.39
N MET A 507 22.71 25.80 27.44
CA MET A 507 22.95 24.76 28.44
C MET A 507 24.40 24.25 28.40
N GLY A 508 24.94 24.00 27.20
CA GLY A 508 26.32 23.60 26.99
C GLY A 508 27.32 24.68 27.42
N LEU A 509 27.06 25.96 27.12
CA LEU A 509 27.88 27.08 27.56
C LEU A 509 27.92 27.19 29.09
N LEU A 510 26.75 27.09 29.75
CA LEU A 510 26.66 27.07 31.22
C LEU A 510 27.46 25.91 31.81
N ALA A 511 27.34 24.72 31.24
CA ALA A 511 28.08 23.54 31.68
C ALA A 511 29.59 23.71 31.49
N ALA A 512 30.04 24.25 30.35
CA ALA A 512 31.45 24.49 30.07
C ALA A 512 32.07 25.50 31.05
N VAL A 513 31.40 26.65 31.27
CA VAL A 513 31.86 27.66 32.25
C VAL A 513 31.91 27.06 33.65
N SER A 514 30.89 26.30 34.04
CA SER A 514 30.84 25.63 35.32
C SER A 514 31.95 24.58 35.50
N PHE A 515 32.22 23.79 34.46
CA PHE A 515 33.29 22.80 34.46
C PHE A 515 34.68 23.46 34.57
N VAL A 516 34.96 24.51 33.79
CA VAL A 516 36.25 25.23 33.84
C VAL A 516 36.47 25.81 35.24
N LEU A 517 35.46 26.47 35.82
CA LEU A 517 35.58 26.99 37.18
C LEU A 517 35.73 25.89 38.22
N ALA A 518 35.03 24.76 38.06
CA ALA A 518 35.13 23.63 38.98
C ALA A 518 36.49 22.94 38.89
N PHE A 519 37.09 22.88 37.70
CA PHE A 519 38.44 22.36 37.49
C PHE A 519 39.48 23.27 38.13
N LEU A 520 39.37 24.59 37.95
CA LEU A 520 40.25 25.56 38.61
C LEU A 520 40.11 25.52 40.14
N ALA A 521 38.90 25.31 40.67
CA ALA A 521 38.66 25.21 42.11
C ALA A 521 39.28 23.96 42.75
N ARG A 522 39.59 22.91 41.97
CA ARG A 522 40.19 21.66 42.47
C ARG A 522 41.61 21.85 43.02
N SER A 523 42.35 22.86 42.55
CA SER A 523 43.73 23.13 42.97
C SER A 523 43.82 23.92 44.29
N LEU A 524 42.68 24.33 44.87
CA LEU A 524 42.65 25.09 46.11
C LEU A 524 42.95 24.19 47.34
N PRO A 525 43.87 24.59 48.24
CA PRO A 525 44.20 23.84 49.44
C PRO A 525 43.10 23.98 50.51
N ASP A 526 42.42 22.85 50.73
CA ASP A 526 41.87 22.29 51.96
C ASP A 526 40.49 22.67 52.57
N SER A 527 39.88 21.61 53.11
CA SER A 527 38.95 21.44 54.26
C SER A 527 37.90 20.34 54.03
N PHE A 528 37.41 20.14 52.80
CA PHE A 528 36.63 18.96 52.41
C PHE A 528 36.88 18.65 50.94
N ASN A 529 36.86 17.37 50.53
CA ASN A 529 36.89 16.92 49.12
C ASN A 529 35.71 17.47 48.27
N GLU A 530 34.97 18.48 48.74
CA GLU A 530 33.83 19.10 48.10
C GLU A 530 34.15 19.67 46.71
N ALA A 531 35.25 20.41 46.54
CA ALA A 531 35.63 20.91 45.23
C ALA A 531 35.85 19.74 44.24
N LYS A 532 36.48 18.65 44.69
CA LYS A 532 36.69 17.43 43.87
C LYS A 532 35.37 16.76 43.47
N TYR A 533 34.41 16.66 44.40
CA TYR A 533 33.08 16.10 44.12
C TYR A 533 32.29 16.97 43.12
N ILE A 534 32.40 18.30 43.20
CA ILE A 534 31.79 19.22 42.23
C ILE A 534 32.44 19.05 40.86
N THR A 535 33.78 18.99 40.77
CA THR A 535 34.47 18.77 39.49
C THR A 535 34.09 17.41 38.88
N PHE A 536 34.03 16.34 39.67
CA PHE A 536 33.66 15.01 39.19
C PHE A 536 32.20 14.97 38.71
N SER A 537 31.29 15.62 39.44
CA SER A 537 29.89 15.80 39.02
C SER A 537 29.78 16.54 37.69
N MET A 538 30.54 17.64 37.51
CA MET A 538 30.54 18.41 36.26
C MET A 538 31.15 17.66 35.10
N LEU A 539 32.21 16.89 35.35
CA LEU A 539 32.84 16.04 34.34
C LEU A 539 31.85 14.99 33.83
N LEU A 540 31.17 14.28 34.74
CA LEU A 540 30.16 13.27 34.40
C LEU A 540 29.00 13.91 33.62
N PHE A 541 28.53 15.08 34.06
CA PHE A 541 27.51 15.84 33.35
C PHE A 541 27.93 16.14 31.91
N CYS A 542 29.09 16.77 31.71
CA CYS A 542 29.59 17.12 30.39
C CYS A 542 29.81 15.87 29.52
N SER A 543 30.35 14.78 30.06
CA SER A 543 30.56 13.56 29.28
C SER A 543 29.26 12.94 28.78
N VAL A 544 28.20 12.94 29.59
CA VAL A 544 26.89 12.42 29.20
C VAL A 544 26.29 13.26 28.07
N TRP A 545 26.37 14.59 28.15
CA TRP A 545 25.81 15.47 27.11
C TRP A 545 26.63 15.48 25.81
N ILE A 546 27.97 15.37 25.89
CA ILE A 546 28.82 15.24 24.70
C ILE A 546 28.54 13.92 23.97
N THR A 547 28.37 12.82 24.71
CA THR A 547 28.07 11.50 24.12
C THR A 547 26.64 11.38 23.62
N MET A 548 25.71 12.18 24.16
CA MET A 548 24.32 12.23 23.73
C MET A 548 24.17 12.76 22.29
N ILE A 549 24.94 13.79 21.88
CA ILE A 549 24.82 14.40 20.53
C ILE A 549 24.96 13.38 19.39
N PRO A 550 26.04 12.58 19.29
CA PRO A 550 26.16 11.59 18.22
C PRO A 550 25.12 10.46 18.36
N ALA A 551 24.73 10.08 19.57
CA ALA A 551 23.69 9.08 19.78
C ALA A 551 22.30 9.56 19.33
N TYR A 552 21.98 10.84 19.56
CA TYR A 552 20.76 11.51 19.10
C TYR A 552 20.70 11.53 17.57
N LEU A 553 21.79 11.94 16.92
CA LEU A 553 21.86 12.02 15.45
C LEU A 553 21.89 10.64 14.77
N SER A 554 22.33 9.60 15.47
CA SER A 554 22.42 8.24 14.93
C SER A 554 21.14 7.41 15.13
N THR A 555 20.23 7.82 16.02
CA THR A 555 19.01 7.08 16.33
C THR A 555 17.80 7.76 15.69
N LYS A 556 16.69 7.03 15.53
CA LYS A 556 15.43 7.53 14.94
C LYS A 556 14.21 7.04 15.72
N GLY A 557 13.08 7.74 15.59
CA GLY A 557 11.80 7.38 16.20
C GLY A 557 11.86 7.28 17.73
N LYS A 558 11.20 6.29 18.33
CA LYS A 558 11.14 6.13 19.80
C LYS A 558 12.50 5.98 20.50
N ASN A 559 13.54 5.57 19.77
CA ASN A 559 14.89 5.40 20.33
C ASN A 559 15.59 6.75 20.60
N THR A 560 15.29 7.82 19.84
CA THR A 560 15.86 9.16 20.12
C THR A 560 15.39 9.67 21.47
N VAL A 561 14.10 9.51 21.75
CA VAL A 561 13.47 9.83 23.04
C VAL A 561 14.12 9.05 24.18
N CYS A 562 14.45 7.77 23.97
CA CYS A 562 15.14 6.97 24.97
C CYS A 562 16.56 7.50 25.28
N VAL A 563 17.29 7.95 24.26
CA VAL A 563 18.63 8.56 24.43
C VAL A 563 18.54 9.85 25.25
N GLU A 564 17.53 10.70 25.00
CA GLU A 564 17.29 11.92 25.78
C GLU A 564 16.98 11.62 27.25
N ILE A 565 16.05 10.68 27.50
CA ILE A 565 15.69 10.26 28.86
C ILE A 565 16.91 9.68 29.59
N PHE A 566 17.70 8.84 28.92
CA PHE A 566 18.91 8.26 29.49
C PHE A 566 19.91 9.35 29.90
N ALA A 567 20.11 10.37 29.07
CA ALA A 567 20.96 11.51 29.38
C ALA A 567 20.44 12.29 30.60
N ILE A 568 19.13 12.55 30.66
CA ILE A 568 18.48 13.25 31.79
C ILE A 568 18.66 12.47 33.10
N VAL A 569 18.34 11.18 33.11
CA VAL A 569 18.41 10.34 34.31
C VAL A 569 19.85 10.18 34.78
N THR A 570 20.77 9.87 33.87
CA THR A 570 22.19 9.60 34.22
C THR A 570 22.88 10.85 34.75
N SER A 571 22.67 12.01 34.11
CA SER A 571 23.25 13.27 34.57
C SER A 571 22.70 13.71 35.92
N SER A 572 21.39 13.57 36.15
CA SER A 572 20.73 13.86 37.43
C SER A 572 21.19 12.92 38.55
N ALA A 573 21.27 11.61 38.27
CA ALA A 573 21.77 10.61 39.20
C ALA A 573 23.24 10.84 39.56
N GLY A 574 24.07 11.22 38.58
CA GLY A 574 25.46 11.60 38.77
C GLY A 574 25.61 12.78 39.75
N ILE A 575 24.79 13.82 39.62
CA ILE A 575 24.81 14.97 40.54
C ILE A 575 24.45 14.54 41.97
N ILE A 576 23.42 13.70 42.14
CA ILE A 576 23.04 13.14 43.45
C ILE A 576 24.19 12.34 44.05
N ALA A 577 24.75 11.42 43.27
CA ALA A 577 25.77 10.50 43.72
C ALA A 577 27.05 11.22 44.15
N CYS A 578 27.45 12.25 43.41
CA CYS A 578 28.70 12.97 43.68
C CYS A 578 28.55 13.99 44.82
N ILE A 579 27.43 14.71 44.88
CA ILE A 579 27.32 15.90 45.75
C ILE A 579 26.58 15.61 47.05
N PHE A 580 25.52 14.79 46.99
CA PHE A 580 24.60 14.63 48.12
C PHE A 580 24.81 13.31 48.87
N LEU A 581 25.12 12.20 48.19
CA LEU A 581 25.37 10.92 48.88
C LEU A 581 26.51 10.98 49.91
N PRO A 582 27.70 11.59 49.64
CA PRO A 582 28.75 11.69 50.64
C PRO A 582 28.31 12.49 51.88
N LYS A 583 27.45 13.49 51.69
CA LYS A 583 26.93 14.34 52.77
C LYS A 583 25.86 13.63 53.59
N CYS A 584 24.95 12.90 52.93
CA CYS A 584 23.96 12.07 53.60
C CYS A 584 24.63 10.97 54.43
N TYR A 585 25.68 10.33 53.90
CA TYR A 585 26.48 9.35 54.61
C TYR A 585 27.08 9.92 55.90
N VAL A 586 27.66 11.13 55.84
CA VAL A 586 28.20 11.78 57.05
C VAL A 586 27.10 12.17 58.04
N ILE A 587 25.97 12.71 57.56
CA ILE A 587 24.86 13.15 58.42
C ILE A 587 24.21 11.95 59.15
N LEU A 588 23.99 10.83 58.47
CA LEU A 588 23.24 9.68 59.00
C LEU A 588 24.12 8.63 59.69
N LEU A 589 25.28 8.30 59.12
CA LEU A 589 26.11 7.16 59.57
C LEU A 589 27.35 7.59 60.37
N ARG A 590 27.73 8.88 60.33
CA ARG A 590 28.88 9.43 61.06
C ARG A 590 28.55 10.76 61.76
N PRO A 591 27.54 10.79 62.66
CA PRO A 591 27.08 12.04 63.30
C PRO A 591 28.19 12.75 64.10
N GLU A 592 29.23 12.04 64.55
CA GLU A 592 30.36 12.62 65.28
C GLU A 592 31.17 13.65 64.48
N ARG A 593 31.18 13.53 63.14
CA ARG A 593 31.78 14.52 62.22
C ARG A 593 30.89 15.75 61.97
N ASN A 594 29.68 15.78 62.56
CA ASN A 594 28.71 16.87 62.41
C ASN A 594 28.76 17.89 63.58
N THR A 595 29.82 17.88 64.39
CA THR A 595 30.02 18.77 65.54
C THR A 595 30.91 19.98 65.19
N LYS A 596 30.58 21.17 65.72
CA LYS A 596 31.34 22.42 65.47
C LYS A 596 32.82 22.34 65.88
N THR A 597 33.14 21.55 66.89
CA THR A 597 34.49 21.37 67.45
C THR A 597 35.45 20.69 66.47
N ASN A 598 34.96 19.75 65.65
CA ASN A 598 35.77 19.10 64.61
C ASN A 598 35.90 19.93 63.32
N LEU A 599 35.10 20.99 63.15
CA LEU A 599 35.20 21.92 62.00
C LEU A 599 36.19 23.06 62.24
N LEU A 600 36.44 23.42 63.51
CA LEU A 600 37.38 24.49 63.89
C LEU A 600 38.82 24.00 64.08
N HIS A 601 39.05 22.70 64.29
CA HIS A 601 40.39 22.14 64.45
C HIS A 601 41.19 22.01 63.13
N PHE A 602 40.60 22.42 62.01
CA PHE A 602 41.17 22.36 60.65
C PHE A 602 41.16 23.72 59.92
N CYS A 603 40.92 24.81 60.64
CA CYS A 603 40.85 26.15 60.08
C CYS A 603 42.18 26.92 60.23
#